data_AF-A0A6M1U8C0-F1
#
_entry.id   AF-A0A6M1U8C0-F1
#
_cell.length_a   1.000
_cell.length_b   1.000
_cell.length_c   1.000
_cell.angle_alpha   90.00
_cell.angle_beta   90.00
_cell.angle_gamma   90.00
#
_symmetry.space_group_name_H-M   'P 1'
#
loop_
_entity.id
_entity.type
_entity.pdbx_description
1 polymer ?
#
loop_
_entity_poly.entity_id
_entity_poly.type
_entity_poly.pdbx_seq_one_letter_code
_entity_poly.pdbx_strand_id
1 'polypeptide(L)'
;MATRLEVIERAFRILGVKAEDEGLTADQYANGGDVLDSLFAELGNEATISWTLDTTPTMSFQPLGMLLAVELAGEYSVPRPTTRGLAWRRLMATIRSDNREDVRDLDDDGAISDEEADAGARSLYY
;
A
#
# COMPACT_ATOMS: atom_id res chain seq x y z
N MET A 1 11.03 1.39 -9.07
CA MET A 1 9.59 1.50 -9.34
C MET A 1 9.16 0.21 -10.00
N ALA A 2 7.95 -0.24 -9.74
CA ALA A 2 7.38 -1.46 -10.31
C ALA A 2 6.27 -1.11 -11.31
N THR A 3 6.16 -1.92 -12.35
CA THR A 3 5.15 -1.85 -13.40
C THR A 3 3.87 -2.56 -12.99
N ARG A 4 2.80 -2.35 -13.76
CA ARG A 4 1.51 -3.03 -13.61
C ARG A 4 1.68 -4.54 -13.61
N LEU A 5 2.44 -5.08 -14.57
CA LEU A 5 2.68 -6.51 -14.71
C LEU A 5 3.34 -7.08 -13.45
N GLU A 6 4.38 -6.42 -12.94
CA GLU A 6 5.09 -6.87 -11.74
C GLU A 6 4.18 -6.90 -10.50
N VAL A 7 3.25 -5.94 -10.37
CA VAL A 7 2.27 -5.91 -9.27
C VAL A 7 1.32 -7.11 -9.36
N ILE A 8 0.80 -7.38 -10.56
CA ILE A 8 -0.12 -8.50 -10.80
C ILE A 8 0.62 -9.82 -10.53
N GLU A 9 1.82 -10.01 -11.08
CA GLU A 9 2.64 -11.19 -10.82
C GLU A 9 2.93 -11.39 -9.34
N ARG A 10 3.20 -10.30 -8.62
CA ARG A 10 3.41 -10.36 -7.17
C ARG A 10 2.16 -10.85 -6.44
N ALA A 11 0.97 -10.39 -6.83
CA ALA A 11 -0.29 -10.84 -6.24
C ALA A 11 -0.52 -12.35 -6.48
N PHE A 12 -0.32 -12.83 -7.70
CA PHE A 12 -0.45 -14.26 -8.04
C PHE A 12 0.57 -15.15 -7.32
N ARG A 13 1.80 -14.66 -7.10
CA ARG A 13 2.80 -15.35 -6.28
C ARG A 13 2.38 -15.42 -4.81
N ILE A 14 1.83 -14.34 -4.25
CA ILE A 14 1.31 -14.33 -2.87
C ILE A 14 0.16 -15.33 -2.71
N LEU A 15 -0.70 -15.46 -3.73
CA LEU A 15 -1.79 -16.44 -3.74
C LEU A 15 -1.31 -17.90 -3.86
N GLY A 16 -0.07 -18.13 -4.29
CA GLY A 16 0.44 -19.47 -4.58
C GLY A 16 -0.18 -20.11 -5.83
N VAL A 17 -0.88 -19.34 -6.67
CA VAL A 17 -1.45 -19.81 -7.95
C VAL A 17 -0.37 -19.89 -9.03
N LYS A 18 0.72 -19.12 -8.88
CA LYS A 18 1.83 -19.03 -9.82
C LYS A 18 3.15 -19.36 -9.13
N ALA A 19 3.97 -20.20 -9.77
CA ALA A 19 5.37 -20.43 -9.36
C ALA A 19 6.27 -19.24 -9.69
N GLU A 20 7.47 -19.19 -9.12
CA GLU A 20 8.39 -18.06 -9.33
C GLU A 20 8.86 -17.95 -10.79
N ASP A 21 9.06 -19.08 -11.45
CA ASP A 21 9.65 -19.20 -12.80
C ASP A 21 8.62 -19.28 -13.95
N GLU A 22 7.32 -19.30 -13.63
CA GLU A 22 6.27 -19.37 -14.65
C GLU A 22 5.86 -17.96 -15.10
N GLY A 23 5.26 -17.82 -16.29
CA GLY A 23 4.59 -16.58 -16.71
C GLY A 23 3.13 -16.57 -16.25
N LEU A 24 2.48 -15.41 -16.24
CA LEU A 24 1.01 -15.39 -16.15
C LEU A 24 0.40 -15.81 -17.48
N THR A 25 -0.71 -16.53 -17.44
CA THR A 25 -1.54 -16.71 -18.63
C THR A 25 -2.20 -15.37 -19.01
N ALA A 26 -2.63 -15.25 -20.27
CA ALA A 26 -3.32 -14.05 -20.74
C ALA A 26 -4.58 -13.74 -19.91
N ASP A 27 -5.35 -14.79 -19.55
CA ASP A 27 -6.56 -14.65 -18.76
C ASP A 27 -6.27 -14.20 -17.32
N GLN A 28 -5.20 -14.73 -16.69
CA GLN A 28 -4.78 -14.29 -15.36
C GLN A 28 -4.34 -12.82 -15.36
N TYR A 29 -3.61 -12.41 -16.40
CA TYR A 29 -3.18 -11.02 -16.54
C TYR A 29 -4.38 -10.08 -16.77
N ALA A 30 -5.32 -10.47 -17.64
CA ALA A 30 -6.53 -9.69 -17.91
C ALA A 30 -7.35 -9.50 -16.63
N ASN A 31 -7.68 -10.61 -15.95
CA ASN A 31 -8.44 -10.58 -14.71
C ASN A 31 -7.73 -9.77 -13.61
N GLY A 32 -6.46 -10.09 -13.33
CA GLY A 32 -5.68 -9.35 -12.34
C GLY A 32 -5.55 -7.86 -12.67
N GLY A 33 -5.55 -7.52 -13.96
CA GLY A 33 -5.60 -6.15 -14.44
C GLY A 33 -6.91 -5.44 -14.11
N ASP A 34 -8.05 -6.05 -14.42
CA ASP A 34 -9.38 -5.45 -14.19
C ASP A 34 -9.63 -5.18 -12.70
N VAL A 35 -9.23 -6.13 -11.84
CA VAL A 35 -9.32 -5.97 -10.37
C VAL A 35 -8.36 -4.89 -9.88
N LEU A 36 -7.14 -4.83 -10.42
CA LEU A 36 -6.16 -3.81 -10.06
C LEU A 36 -6.62 -2.40 -10.47
N ASP A 37 -7.22 -2.23 -11.64
CA ASP A 37 -7.77 -0.95 -12.08
C ASP A 37 -8.90 -0.48 -11.17
N SER A 38 -9.78 -1.40 -10.79
CA SER A 38 -10.87 -1.12 -9.85
C SER A 38 -10.34 -0.67 -8.49
N LEU A 39 -9.35 -1.39 -7.94
CA LEU A 39 -8.69 -1.02 -6.69
C LEU A 39 -7.98 0.32 -6.79
N PHE A 40 -7.32 0.61 -7.92
CA PHE A 40 -6.60 1.86 -8.11
C PHE A 40 -7.56 3.06 -8.21
N ALA A 41 -8.71 2.87 -8.85
CA ALA A 41 -9.80 3.85 -8.85
C ALA A 41 -10.36 4.08 -7.44
N GLU A 42 -10.58 3.03 -6.64
CA GLU A 42 -10.98 3.16 -5.23
C GLU A 42 -9.95 3.96 -4.42
N LEU A 43 -8.66 3.67 -4.59
CA LEU A 43 -7.59 4.39 -3.89
C LEU A 43 -7.56 5.87 -4.27
N GLY A 44 -7.80 6.21 -5.54
CA GLY A 44 -7.86 7.59 -6.01
C GLY A 44 -9.00 8.42 -5.37
N ASN A 45 -10.06 7.76 -4.89
CA ASN A 45 -11.14 8.41 -4.14
C ASN A 45 -10.77 8.64 -2.65
N GLU A 46 -9.81 7.88 -2.12
CA GLU A 46 -9.49 7.81 -0.68
C GLU A 46 -8.17 8.51 -0.31
N ALA A 47 -7.30 8.75 -1.28
CA ALA A 47 -6.04 9.47 -1.12
C ALA A 47 -5.56 10.07 -2.44
N THR A 48 -4.75 11.13 -2.33
CA THR A 48 -4.01 11.69 -3.47
C THR A 48 -2.86 10.76 -3.84
N ILE A 49 -2.92 10.18 -5.04
CA ILE A 49 -1.88 9.31 -5.57
C ILE A 49 -1.08 10.08 -6.63
N SER A 50 0.23 10.20 -6.45
CA SER A 50 1.12 10.93 -7.35
C SER A 50 1.80 10.06 -8.42
N TRP A 51 1.40 8.80 -8.53
CA TRP A 51 2.01 7.78 -9.38
C TRP A 51 0.94 7.03 -10.18
N THR A 52 1.35 6.31 -11.22
CA THR A 52 0.47 5.46 -12.04
C THR A 52 0.81 3.98 -11.84
N LEU A 53 -0.06 3.07 -12.27
CA LEU A 53 0.22 1.63 -12.17
C LEU A 53 1.50 1.19 -12.90
N ASP A 54 1.96 1.94 -13.91
CA ASP A 54 3.23 1.68 -14.61
C ASP A 54 4.46 2.18 -13.84
N THR A 55 4.26 3.00 -12.80
CA THR A 55 5.31 3.68 -12.03
C THR A 55 5.11 3.52 -10.51
N THR A 56 4.64 2.35 -10.09
CA THR A 56 4.35 2.06 -8.68
C THR A 56 5.61 2.22 -7.81
N PRO A 57 5.58 3.05 -6.74
CA PRO A 57 6.71 3.22 -5.84
C PRO A 57 7.09 1.91 -5.14
N THR A 58 8.38 1.71 -4.87
CA THR A 58 8.89 0.50 -4.23
C THR A 58 8.22 0.23 -2.88
N MET A 59 7.90 1.27 -2.11
CA MET A 59 7.21 1.13 -0.81
C MET A 59 5.77 0.65 -0.96
N SER A 60 5.07 1.05 -2.02
CA SER A 60 3.67 0.68 -2.28
C SER A 60 3.54 -0.63 -3.06
N PHE A 61 4.62 -1.11 -3.69
CA PHE A 61 4.63 -2.33 -4.49
C PHE A 61 4.13 -3.55 -3.71
N GLN A 62 4.74 -3.84 -2.56
CA GLN A 62 4.41 -5.01 -1.77
C GLN A 62 2.99 -4.92 -1.14
N PRO A 63 2.58 -3.78 -0.54
CA PRO A 63 1.22 -3.63 -0.01
C PRO A 63 0.15 -3.69 -1.10
N LEU A 64 0.37 -3.11 -2.28
CA LEU A 64 -0.57 -3.16 -3.39
C LEU A 64 -0.75 -4.59 -3.92
N GLY A 65 0.35 -5.32 -4.13
CA GLY A 65 0.30 -6.73 -4.52
C GLY A 65 -0.42 -7.61 -3.48
N MET A 66 -0.25 -7.32 -2.19
CA MET A 66 -0.97 -8.03 -1.12
C MET A 66 -2.47 -7.72 -1.14
N LEU A 67 -2.86 -6.46 -1.35
CA LEU A 67 -4.28 -6.08 -1.46
C LEU A 67 -4.93 -6.76 -2.66
N LEU A 68 -4.29 -6.71 -3.83
CA LEU A 68 -4.75 -7.39 -5.03
C LEU A 68 -4.90 -8.91 -4.82
N ALA A 69 -3.94 -9.54 -4.14
CA ALA A 69 -4.03 -10.96 -3.80
C ALA A 69 -5.26 -11.28 -2.93
N VAL A 70 -5.61 -10.42 -1.98
CA VAL A 70 -6.79 -10.63 -1.13
C VAL A 70 -8.10 -10.57 -1.91
N GLU A 71 -8.20 -9.69 -2.91
CA GLU A 71 -9.39 -9.59 -3.77
C GLU A 71 -9.50 -10.81 -4.69
N LEU A 72 -8.40 -11.17 -5.36
CA LEU A 72 -8.36 -12.29 -6.30
C LEU A 72 -8.58 -13.66 -5.63
N ALA A 73 -8.30 -13.79 -4.32
CA ALA A 73 -8.40 -15.07 -3.62
C ALA A 73 -9.75 -15.78 -3.79
N GLY A 74 -10.85 -15.01 -3.82
CA GLY A 74 -12.20 -15.57 -3.96
C GLY A 74 -12.44 -16.23 -5.31
N GLU A 75 -11.90 -15.65 -6.39
CA GLU A 75 -12.09 -16.15 -7.75
C GLU A 75 -11.28 -17.42 -8.02
N TYR A 76 -10.09 -17.52 -7.42
CA TYR A 76 -9.24 -18.69 -7.53
C TYR A 76 -9.53 -19.76 -6.48
N SER A 77 -10.59 -19.60 -5.67
CA SER A 77 -10.97 -20.53 -4.60
C SER A 77 -9.82 -20.86 -3.64
N VAL A 78 -8.92 -19.90 -3.42
CA VAL A 78 -7.76 -20.02 -2.52
C VAL A 78 -8.02 -19.26 -1.22
N PRO A 79 -7.48 -19.73 -0.07
CA PRO A 79 -7.58 -18.99 1.17
C PRO A 79 -6.98 -17.58 1.05
N ARG A 80 -7.69 -16.58 1.56
CA ARG A 80 -7.16 -15.21 1.61
C ARG A 80 -5.90 -15.16 2.46
N PRO A 81 -4.79 -14.54 2.00
CA PRO A 81 -3.56 -14.45 2.78
C PRO A 81 -3.70 -13.57 4.03
N THR A 82 -4.66 -12.64 4.01
CA THR A 82 -5.01 -11.75 5.14
C THR A 82 -6.42 -11.19 4.94
N THR A 83 -6.93 -10.42 5.91
CA THR A 83 -8.17 -9.64 5.74
C THR A 83 -7.95 -8.43 4.84
N ARG A 84 -8.98 -8.06 4.06
CA ARG A 84 -8.99 -6.87 3.19
C ARG A 84 -8.63 -5.61 3.95
N GLY A 85 -9.25 -5.39 5.12
CA GLY A 85 -9.01 -4.19 5.94
C GLY A 85 -7.55 -4.05 6.39
N LEU A 86 -6.86 -5.15 6.69
CA LEU A 86 -5.44 -5.09 7.07
C LEU A 86 -4.55 -4.79 5.86
N ALA A 87 -4.82 -5.41 4.71
CA ALA A 87 -4.08 -5.13 3.47
C ALA A 87 -4.28 -3.66 3.04
N TRP A 88 -5.51 -3.17 3.10
CA TRP A 88 -5.86 -1.78 2.83
C TRP A 88 -5.10 -0.82 3.75
N ARG A 89 -5.14 -1.04 5.08
CA ARG A 89 -4.41 -0.20 6.04
C ARG A 89 -2.90 -0.16 5.77
N ARG A 90 -2.30 -1.28 5.40
CA ARG A 90 -0.87 -1.35 5.05
C ARG A 90 -0.54 -0.51 3.82
N LEU A 91 -1.38 -0.55 2.79
CA LEU A 91 -1.20 0.27 1.60
C LEU A 91 -1.42 1.76 1.91
N MET A 92 -2.47 2.10 2.66
CA MET A 92 -2.71 3.50 3.03
C MET A 92 -1.57 4.10 3.84
N ALA A 93 -0.89 3.31 4.67
CA ALA A 93 0.29 3.74 5.41
C ALA A 93 1.49 4.10 4.50
N THR A 94 1.51 3.68 3.24
CA THR A 94 2.58 4.05 2.29
C THR A 94 2.19 5.21 1.38
N ILE A 95 0.90 5.54 1.29
CA ILE A 95 0.37 6.61 0.44
C ILE A 95 0.14 7.88 1.25
N ARG A 96 -0.41 7.76 2.45
CA ARG A 96 -0.66 8.92 3.32
C ARG A 96 0.67 9.35 3.92
N SER A 97 1.13 10.53 3.52
CA SER A 97 2.16 11.27 4.26
C SER A 97 1.72 11.38 5.72
N ASP A 98 2.62 11.17 6.67
CA ASP A 98 2.31 11.39 8.08
C ASP A 98 2.08 12.89 8.27
N ASN A 99 0.82 13.28 8.22
CA ASN A 99 0.35 14.65 8.41
C ASN A 99 -0.13 14.88 9.84
N ARG A 100 0.27 14.00 10.76
CA ARG A 100 0.06 14.26 12.18
C ARG A 100 0.87 15.50 12.55
N GLU A 101 0.18 16.43 13.20
CA GLU A 101 0.79 17.57 13.87
C GLU A 101 1.85 17.02 14.84
N ASP A 102 3.06 17.53 14.72
CA ASP A 102 4.13 17.09 15.59
C ASP A 102 3.83 17.66 16.97
N VAL A 103 3.43 16.82 17.92
CA VAL A 103 3.07 17.24 19.29
C VAL A 103 4.20 17.96 20.05
N ARG A 104 5.39 18.02 19.46
CA ARG A 104 6.53 18.79 19.94
C ARG A 104 6.52 20.24 19.47
N ASP A 105 5.93 20.53 18.32
CA ASP A 105 5.65 21.90 17.86
C ASP A 105 4.48 22.42 18.73
N LEU A 106 4.80 23.28 19.69
CA LEU A 106 3.85 23.80 20.68
C LEU A 106 3.24 25.12 20.25
N ASP A 107 3.85 25.81 19.29
CA ASP A 107 3.40 27.12 18.79
C ASP A 107 2.83 27.10 17.36
N ASP A 108 2.75 25.92 16.75
CA ASP A 108 2.19 25.62 15.43
C ASP A 108 2.91 26.39 14.29
N ASP A 109 4.20 26.72 14.45
CA ASP A 109 4.97 27.48 13.46
C ASP A 109 5.61 26.60 12.36
N GLY A 110 5.54 25.28 12.51
CA GLY A 110 6.06 24.30 11.57
C GLY A 110 7.57 24.04 11.71
N ALA A 111 8.21 24.60 12.73
CA ALA A 111 9.57 24.30 13.15
C ALA A 111 9.56 23.78 14.60
N ILE A 112 10.57 22.99 14.96
CA ILE A 112 10.77 22.56 16.35
C ILE A 112 11.97 23.32 16.87
N SER A 113 11.74 24.24 17.79
CA SER A 113 12.80 24.89 18.54
C SER A 113 13.50 23.92 19.50
N ASP A 114 14.73 24.24 19.90
CA ASP A 114 15.45 23.44 20.90
C ASP A 114 14.67 23.36 22.24
N GLU A 115 13.92 24.41 22.57
CA GLU A 115 13.11 24.51 23.80
C GLU A 115 11.90 23.56 23.77
N GLU A 116 11.25 23.47 22.63
CA GLU A 116 10.14 22.55 22.34
C GLU A 116 10.59 21.09 22.31
N ALA A 117 11.75 20.81 21.70
CA ALA A 117 12.35 19.49 21.71
C ALA A 117 12.63 19.01 23.16
N ASP A 118 13.16 19.89 24.00
CA ASP A 118 13.41 19.63 25.41
C ASP A 118 12.12 19.49 26.25
N ALA A 119 11.07 20.22 25.90
CA ALA A 119 9.76 20.08 26.54
C ALA A 119 9.11 18.73 26.18
N GLY A 120 9.13 18.35 24.91
CA GLY A 120 8.66 17.05 24.44
C GLY A 120 9.46 15.87 25.01
N ALA A 121 10.78 16.01 25.17
CA ALA A 121 11.60 14.99 25.82
C ALA A 121 11.23 14.79 27.30
N ARG A 122 10.87 15.87 28.01
CA ARG A 122 10.45 15.81 29.42
C ARG A 122 9.06 15.20 29.61
N SER A 123 8.12 15.47 28.70
CA SER A 123 6.76 14.90 28.81
C SER A 123 6.73 13.38 28.66
N LEU A 124 7.73 12.77 28.02
CA LEU A 124 7.86 11.30 27.90
C LEU A 124 8.23 10.59 29.23
N TYR A 125 8.70 11.32 30.24
CA TYR A 125 9.15 10.75 31.52
C TYR A 125 8.17 10.96 32.68
N TYR A 126 7.06 11.67 32.47
CA TYR A 126 6.02 11.94 33.48
C TYR A 126 4.68 11.33 33.06
#